data_AF-A0A2V1E2K3-F1
#
_entry.id   AF-A0A2V1E2K3-F1
#
_cell.length_a   1.000
_cell.length_b   1.000
_cell.length_c   1.000
_cell.angle_alpha   90.00
_cell.angle_beta   90.00
_cell.angle_gamma   90.00
#
_symmetry.space_group_name_H-M   'P 1'
#
loop_
_entity.id
_entity.type
_entity.pdbx_description
1 polymer ?
#
loop_
_entity_poly.entity_id
_entity_poly.type
_entity_poly.pdbx_seq_one_letter_code
_entity_poly.pdbx_strand_id
1 'polypeptide(L)'
;MAQYWIPPNEKPATIAPSLVNYKRGVGTDTTALSPVTTRTDKNGPPYPYPTEAEPGNPTVIPKALLSQFHFTFLIRHPRNSIPSYYRCTVPPLNAITGFYNYRPDEAGYVELRRFFDFLRAEGQIGPHAATGVSEAVLGNGVTNGSSSGVEICVIDADDLLDNPSGIIEAYCKSTGIKYEPEMLTWDTEEHHRYAKETFEKWKGFHEDAINSKELKARTHKKTPKSEDELLKEWTEKYGAEGAKIINDSVKENVEHYEYLKQFAIKL
;
A
#
# COMPACT_ATOMS: atom_id res chain seq x y z
N MET A 1 -3.24 4.00 -0.16
CA MET A 1 -3.18 3.32 1.15
C MET A 1 -4.57 2.77 1.46
N ALA A 2 -4.69 1.49 1.85
CA ALA A 2 -5.98 0.84 2.14
C ALA A 2 -6.79 1.56 3.23
N GLN A 3 -6.12 2.33 4.09
CA GLN A 3 -6.71 3.18 5.12
C GLN A 3 -7.85 4.09 4.61
N TYR A 4 -7.75 4.61 3.38
CA TYR A 4 -8.81 5.48 2.83
C TYR A 4 -10.02 4.72 2.30
N TRP A 5 -9.92 3.40 2.18
CA TRP A 5 -11.01 2.55 1.72
C TRP A 5 -11.76 1.91 2.89
N ILE A 6 -11.12 1.79 4.05
CA ILE A 6 -11.71 1.19 5.25
C ILE A 6 -12.06 2.31 6.23
N PRO A 7 -13.33 2.46 6.63
CA PRO A 7 -13.70 3.51 7.58
C PRO A 7 -12.96 3.37 8.92
N PRO A 8 -12.53 4.49 9.53
CA PRO A 8 -11.85 4.47 10.81
C PRO A 8 -12.82 4.15 11.97
N ASN A 9 -12.26 3.78 13.12
CA ASN A 9 -12.99 3.56 14.38
C ASN A 9 -14.15 2.57 14.25
N GLU A 10 -13.94 1.49 13.48
CA GLU A 10 -14.92 0.41 13.26
C GLU A 10 -16.28 0.89 12.72
N LYS A 11 -16.31 2.08 12.11
CA LYS A 11 -17.52 2.59 11.50
C LYS A 11 -17.97 1.69 10.34
N PRO A 12 -19.29 1.63 10.06
CA PRO A 12 -19.80 0.84 8.94
C PRO A 12 -19.19 1.24 7.60
N ALA A 13 -18.82 0.24 6.80
CA ALA A 13 -18.30 0.38 5.44
C ALA A 13 -19.42 0.54 4.41
N THR A 14 -20.19 1.62 4.55
CA THR A 14 -21.18 2.06 3.57
C THR A 14 -20.50 2.52 2.29
N ILE A 15 -21.05 2.19 1.12
CA ILE A 15 -20.42 2.46 -0.18
C ILE A 15 -20.25 3.96 -0.43
N ALA A 16 -19.09 4.41 -0.91
CA ALA A 16 -18.87 5.81 -1.22
C ALA A 16 -19.96 6.33 -2.19
N PRO A 17 -20.57 7.50 -1.95
CA PRO A 17 -21.70 7.97 -2.77
C PRO A 17 -21.43 8.03 -4.27
N SER A 18 -20.18 8.31 -4.66
CA SER A 18 -19.74 8.31 -6.06
C SER A 18 -19.71 6.92 -6.72
N LEU A 19 -19.81 5.84 -5.94
CA LEU A 19 -19.71 4.45 -6.39
C LEU A 19 -21.05 3.69 -6.35
N VAL A 20 -22.12 4.30 -5.82
CA VAL A 20 -23.45 3.65 -5.66
C VAL A 20 -24.04 3.20 -7.00
N ASN A 21 -23.81 3.97 -8.07
CA ASN A 21 -24.36 3.69 -9.40
C ASN A 21 -23.43 2.82 -10.27
N TYR A 22 -22.39 2.23 -9.69
CA TYR A 22 -21.48 1.38 -10.44
C TYR A 22 -22.24 0.17 -11.04
N LYS A 23 -22.24 0.06 -12.37
CA LYS A 23 -22.82 -1.06 -13.12
C LYS A 23 -21.74 -1.71 -13.99
N ARG A 24 -21.58 -3.04 -13.86
CA ARG A 24 -20.64 -3.82 -14.68
C ARG A 24 -20.96 -3.65 -16.17
N GLY A 25 -19.97 -3.28 -16.99
CA GLY A 25 -20.10 -3.18 -18.45
C GLY A 25 -20.66 -1.87 -18.99
N VAL A 26 -20.99 -0.89 -18.14
CA VAL A 26 -21.25 0.48 -18.58
C VAL A 26 -19.89 1.18 -18.55
N GLY A 27 -19.37 1.55 -19.72
CA GLY A 27 -18.16 2.38 -19.78
C GLY A 27 -18.38 3.60 -18.91
N THR A 28 -17.60 3.73 -17.83
CA THR A 28 -17.53 4.98 -17.09
C THR A 28 -16.97 5.98 -18.08
N ASP A 29 -17.81 6.88 -18.58
CA ASP A 29 -17.31 8.09 -19.20
C ASP A 29 -16.45 8.79 -18.13
N THR A 30 -15.13 8.65 -18.26
CA THR A 30 -14.16 9.18 -17.29
C THR A 30 -14.13 10.71 -17.30
N THR A 31 -14.83 11.34 -18.25
CA THR A 31 -15.02 12.79 -18.33
C THR A 31 -16.30 13.27 -17.64
N ALA A 32 -17.23 12.36 -17.33
CA ALA A 32 -18.48 12.68 -16.65
C ALA A 32 -18.48 12.10 -15.23
N LEU A 33 -18.30 12.98 -14.23
CA LEU A 33 -18.61 12.63 -12.84
C LEU A 33 -20.07 12.17 -12.80
N SER A 34 -20.33 10.95 -12.30
CA SER A 34 -21.69 10.52 -11.96
C SER A 34 -22.33 11.64 -11.13
N PRO A 35 -23.60 12.03 -11.38
CA PRO A 35 -24.24 13.05 -10.59
C PRO A 35 -24.24 12.56 -9.13
N VAL A 36 -23.33 13.13 -8.32
CA VAL A 36 -23.28 12.87 -6.89
C VAL A 36 -24.47 13.61 -6.31
N THR A 37 -25.63 12.95 -6.28
CA THR A 37 -26.90 13.52 -5.83
C THR A 37 -26.96 13.79 -4.33
N THR A 38 -25.87 13.56 -3.59
CA THR A 38 -25.88 13.46 -2.12
C THR A 38 -24.74 14.20 -1.40
N ARG A 39 -24.10 15.22 -2.00
CA ARG A 39 -23.35 16.19 -1.17
C ARG A 39 -24.34 17.03 -0.37
N THR A 40 -24.84 16.47 0.71
CA THR A 40 -25.33 17.26 1.84
C THR A 40 -24.11 17.78 2.56
N ASP A 41 -23.93 19.09 2.60
CA ASP A 41 -22.87 19.73 3.38
C ASP A 41 -23.15 19.49 4.87
N LYS A 42 -22.76 18.32 5.37
CA LYS A 42 -22.76 18.02 6.80
C LYS A 42 -21.42 18.48 7.39
N ASN A 43 -21.51 19.29 8.43
CA ASN A 43 -20.39 19.53 9.33
C ASN A 43 -20.08 18.22 10.07
N GLY A 44 -18.92 17.62 9.81
CA GLY A 44 -18.45 16.43 10.51
C GLY A 44 -17.73 15.42 9.61
N PRO A 45 -17.20 14.32 10.19
CA PRO A 45 -16.53 13.29 9.42
C PRO A 45 -17.50 12.60 8.45
N PRO A 46 -17.04 12.19 7.27
CA PRO A 46 -17.90 11.70 6.19
C PRO A 46 -18.52 10.31 6.46
N TYR A 47 -18.04 9.59 7.47
CA TYR A 47 -18.44 8.23 7.78
C TYR A 47 -19.45 8.14 8.95
N PRO A 48 -20.47 7.26 8.85
CA PRO A 48 -20.84 6.49 7.66
C PRO A 48 -21.46 7.38 6.57
N TYR A 49 -21.31 6.98 5.31
CA TYR A 49 -22.00 7.61 4.20
C TYR A 49 -23.50 7.28 4.24
N PRO A 50 -24.38 8.14 3.67
CA PRO A 50 -25.82 7.88 3.60
C PRO A 50 -26.15 6.90 2.46
N THR A 51 -25.51 5.73 2.47
CA THR A 51 -25.57 4.68 1.46
C THR A 51 -25.56 3.33 2.15
N GLU A 52 -25.93 2.28 1.42
CA GLU A 52 -25.93 0.92 1.96
C GLU A 52 -24.51 0.34 2.03
N ALA A 53 -24.27 -0.53 3.01
CA ALA A 53 -23.06 -1.35 3.09
C ALA A 53 -23.28 -2.68 2.36
N GLU A 54 -22.21 -3.22 1.78
CA GLU A 54 -22.25 -4.59 1.24
C GLU A 54 -21.90 -5.60 2.32
N PRO A 55 -22.67 -6.70 2.49
CA PRO A 55 -22.39 -7.71 3.51
C PRO A 55 -20.96 -8.26 3.42
N GLY A 56 -20.23 -8.19 4.54
CA GLY A 56 -18.85 -8.69 4.66
C GLY A 56 -17.78 -7.84 3.96
N ASN A 57 -18.14 -6.77 3.24
CA ASN A 57 -17.18 -5.85 2.62
C ASN A 57 -16.68 -4.84 3.67
N PRO A 58 -15.38 -4.83 4.03
CA PRO A 58 -14.84 -3.86 4.98
C PRO A 58 -14.55 -2.51 4.32
N THR A 59 -14.79 -2.36 3.02
CA THR A 59 -14.43 -1.18 2.24
C THR A 59 -15.63 -0.37 1.78
N VAL A 60 -15.41 0.91 1.50
CA VAL A 60 -16.38 1.80 0.86
C VAL A 60 -16.50 1.59 -0.66
N ILE A 61 -15.85 0.55 -1.20
CA ILE A 61 -15.78 0.26 -2.65
C ILE A 61 -16.57 -1.02 -2.93
N PRO A 62 -17.47 -1.04 -3.93
CA PRO A 62 -18.24 -2.24 -4.26
C PRO A 62 -17.36 -3.46 -4.60
N LYS A 63 -17.73 -4.66 -4.13
CA LYS A 63 -17.08 -5.94 -4.42
C LYS A 63 -16.83 -6.17 -5.90
N ALA A 64 -17.86 -5.86 -6.71
CA ALA A 64 -17.81 -6.03 -8.15
C ALA A 64 -16.75 -5.14 -8.81
N LEU A 65 -16.54 -3.92 -8.29
CA LEU A 65 -15.49 -3.03 -8.78
C LEU A 65 -14.11 -3.52 -8.35
N LEU A 66 -13.95 -3.95 -7.10
CA LEU A 66 -12.68 -4.50 -6.60
C LEU A 66 -12.21 -5.71 -7.43
N SER A 67 -13.13 -6.58 -7.84
CA SER A 67 -12.83 -7.75 -8.69
C SER A 67 -12.27 -7.44 -10.09
N GLN A 68 -12.22 -6.16 -10.49
CA GLN A 68 -11.65 -5.74 -11.78
C GLN A 68 -10.15 -5.44 -11.72
N PHE A 69 -9.57 -5.40 -10.53
CA PHE A 69 -8.17 -5.03 -10.32
C PHE A 69 -7.31 -6.25 -10.00
N HIS A 70 -6.05 -6.18 -10.43
CA HIS A 70 -4.98 -7.00 -9.86
C HIS A 70 -4.39 -6.24 -8.67
N PHE A 71 -4.32 -6.86 -7.49
CA PHE A 71 -3.82 -6.22 -6.27
C PHE A 71 -2.39 -6.62 -5.97
N THR A 72 -1.57 -5.61 -5.66
CA THR A 72 -0.20 -5.78 -5.17
C THR A 72 -0.07 -5.15 -3.80
N PHE A 73 0.51 -5.88 -2.86
CA PHE A 73 0.68 -5.44 -1.48
C PHE A 73 2.17 -5.25 -1.19
N LEU A 74 2.65 -4.00 -1.21
CA LEU A 74 3.99 -3.67 -0.75
C LEU A 74 3.97 -3.50 0.78
N ILE A 75 4.74 -4.31 1.48
CA ILE A 75 4.89 -4.25 2.95
C ILE A 75 6.32 -3.90 3.33
N ARG A 76 6.48 -3.25 4.48
CA ARG A 76 7.79 -2.93 5.06
C ARG A 76 7.69 -3.07 6.57
N HIS A 77 8.73 -3.59 7.22
CA HIS A 77 8.68 -3.83 8.67
C HIS A 77 8.37 -2.52 9.43
N PRO A 78 7.42 -2.51 10.41
CA PRO A 78 7.04 -1.31 11.17
C PRO A 78 8.22 -0.57 11.83
N ARG A 79 9.19 -1.30 12.39
CA ARG A 79 10.47 -0.77 12.90
C ARG A 79 11.22 0.18 11.97
N ASN A 80 10.98 0.08 10.66
CA ASN A 80 11.57 0.94 9.63
C ASN A 80 10.58 2.01 9.14
N SER A 81 9.31 1.63 8.92
CA SER A 81 8.29 2.53 8.35
C SER A 81 7.81 3.58 9.33
N ILE A 82 7.55 3.22 10.59
CA ILE A 82 6.99 4.11 11.61
C ILE A 82 7.95 5.24 11.99
N PRO A 83 9.23 5.01 12.33
CA PRO A 83 10.16 6.12 12.59
C PRO A 83 10.39 6.98 11.35
N SER A 84 10.29 6.40 10.15
CA SER A 84 10.35 7.18 8.90
C SER A 84 9.15 8.12 8.74
N TYR A 85 7.93 7.64 9.05
CA TYR A 85 6.74 8.49 9.06
C TYR A 85 6.82 9.53 10.18
N TYR A 86 7.14 9.13 11.41
CA TYR A 86 7.30 10.04 12.55
C TYR A 86 8.29 11.16 12.25
N ARG A 87 9.42 10.86 11.59
CA ARG A 87 10.40 11.87 11.13
C ARG A 87 9.76 12.96 10.27
N CYS A 88 8.76 12.62 9.44
CA CYS A 88 8.05 13.57 8.60
C CYS A 88 7.15 14.54 9.40
N THR A 89 6.89 14.24 10.68
CA THR A 89 5.97 14.98 11.54
C THR A 89 6.66 15.90 12.54
N VAL A 90 8.00 15.86 12.58
CA VAL A 90 8.84 16.63 13.51
C VAL A 90 9.84 17.54 12.77
N PRO A 91 10.38 18.58 13.42
CA PRO A 91 11.40 19.43 12.82
C PRO A 91 12.68 18.67 12.42
N PRO A 92 13.38 19.09 11.35
CA PRO A 92 13.01 20.21 10.45
C PRO A 92 12.01 19.80 9.35
N LEU A 93 11.69 18.52 9.21
CA LEU A 93 10.99 17.99 8.04
C LEU A 93 9.49 18.36 8.01
N ASN A 94 8.86 18.53 9.17
CA ASN A 94 7.47 18.99 9.27
C ASN A 94 7.20 20.34 8.60
N ALA A 95 8.20 21.22 8.53
CA ALA A 95 8.09 22.50 7.85
C ALA A 95 7.97 22.34 6.33
N ILE A 96 8.50 21.24 5.78
CA ILE A 96 8.45 20.92 4.34
C ILE A 96 7.21 20.10 4.02
N THR A 97 6.91 19.08 4.83
CA THR A 97 5.79 18.16 4.60
C THR A 97 4.43 18.77 4.97
N GLY A 98 4.42 19.75 5.88
CA GLY A 98 3.19 20.28 6.48
C GLY A 98 2.52 19.31 7.46
N PHE A 99 3.18 18.21 7.82
CA PHE A 99 2.64 17.25 8.80
C PHE A 99 3.15 17.65 10.18
N TYR A 100 2.26 18.13 11.04
CA TYR A 100 2.65 18.61 12.38
C TYR A 100 2.31 17.63 13.51
N ASN A 101 1.65 16.53 13.18
CA ASN A 101 1.23 15.52 14.15
C ASN A 101 1.45 14.13 13.55
N TYR A 102 1.93 13.21 14.38
CA TYR A 102 1.95 11.80 14.05
C TYR A 102 0.56 11.19 14.28
N ARG A 103 0.05 10.47 13.29
CA ARG A 103 -1.21 9.74 13.35
C ARG A 103 -0.95 8.24 13.37
N PRO A 104 -1.00 7.58 14.55
CA PRO A 104 -0.79 6.12 14.63
C PRO A 104 -1.84 5.34 13.82
N ASP A 105 -3.06 5.88 13.72
CA ASP A 105 -4.13 5.32 12.90
C ASP A 105 -3.89 5.42 11.38
N GLU A 106 -2.86 6.16 10.95
CA GLU A 106 -2.37 6.20 9.56
C GLU A 106 -1.21 5.22 9.30
N ALA A 107 -0.82 4.40 10.27
CA ALA A 107 0.21 3.37 10.05
C ALA A 107 -0.22 2.35 8.97
N GLY A 108 -1.53 2.08 8.85
CA GLY A 108 -2.14 1.41 7.70
C GLY A 108 -2.01 -0.11 7.65
N TYR A 109 -1.32 -0.77 8.59
CA TYR A 109 -1.11 -2.23 8.56
C TYR A 109 -2.38 -3.01 8.86
N VAL A 110 -3.19 -2.51 9.82
CA VAL A 110 -4.46 -3.13 10.19
C VAL A 110 -5.41 -3.12 9.00
N GLU A 111 -5.55 -1.97 8.34
CA GLU A 111 -6.41 -1.79 7.17
C GLU A 111 -5.91 -2.60 5.98
N LEU A 112 -4.59 -2.64 5.76
CA LEU A 112 -4.00 -3.47 4.71
C LEU A 112 -4.31 -4.96 4.93
N ARG A 113 -4.17 -5.47 6.16
CA ARG A 113 -4.51 -6.85 6.50
C ARG A 113 -6.00 -7.14 6.34
N ARG A 114 -6.88 -6.26 6.84
CA ARG A 114 -8.33 -6.41 6.68
C ARG A 114 -8.74 -6.48 5.21
N PHE A 115 -8.15 -5.62 4.38
CA PHE A 115 -8.39 -5.61 2.95
C PHE A 115 -7.88 -6.88 2.28
N PHE A 116 -6.66 -7.31 2.60
CA PHE A 116 -6.07 -8.56 2.13
C PHE A 116 -6.93 -9.79 2.47
N ASP A 117 -7.34 -9.94 3.73
CA ASP A 117 -8.14 -11.06 4.21
C ASP A 117 -9.51 -11.09 3.52
N PHE A 118 -10.12 -9.92 3.31
CA PHE A 118 -11.37 -9.79 2.56
C PHE A 118 -11.24 -10.24 1.11
N LEU A 119 -10.24 -9.73 0.37
CA LEU A 119 -10.03 -10.12 -1.02
C LEU A 119 -9.79 -11.62 -1.17
N ARG A 120 -9.06 -12.21 -0.22
CA ARG A 120 -8.81 -13.66 -0.19
C ARG A 120 -10.07 -14.45 0.15
N ALA A 121 -10.87 -14.00 1.11
CA ALA A 121 -12.14 -14.66 1.47
C ALA A 121 -13.16 -14.63 0.32
N GLU A 122 -13.17 -13.56 -0.47
CA GLU A 122 -14.02 -13.43 -1.67
C GLU A 122 -13.44 -14.14 -2.91
N GLY A 123 -12.26 -14.77 -2.81
CA GLY A 123 -11.59 -15.43 -3.93
C GLY A 123 -11.10 -14.46 -5.02
N GLN A 124 -10.92 -13.18 -4.70
CA GLN A 124 -10.40 -12.17 -5.62
C GLN A 124 -8.87 -12.20 -5.74
N ILE A 125 -8.19 -12.78 -4.75
CA ILE A 125 -6.76 -13.10 -4.77
C ILE A 125 -6.53 -14.50 -4.19
N GLY A 126 -5.47 -15.19 -4.62
CA GLY A 126 -5.11 -16.53 -4.15
C GLY A 126 -5.86 -17.67 -4.85
N PRO A 127 -5.59 -18.94 -4.47
CA PRO A 127 -5.06 -19.41 -3.18
C PRO A 127 -3.52 -19.46 -3.05
N HIS A 128 -2.78 -19.30 -4.14
CA HIS A 128 -1.33 -19.44 -4.17
C HIS A 128 -0.62 -18.09 -4.11
N ALA A 129 0.56 -18.03 -3.49
CA ALA A 129 1.49 -16.91 -3.59
C ALA A 129 2.20 -16.92 -4.95
N ALA A 130 2.61 -15.74 -5.43
CA ALA A 130 3.32 -15.55 -6.70
C ALA A 130 4.68 -16.28 -6.81
N THR A 131 5.10 -17.00 -5.76
CA THR A 131 6.30 -17.84 -5.69
C THR A 131 6.01 -19.22 -6.25
N GLY A 132 6.04 -19.34 -7.57
CA GLY A 132 5.48 -20.49 -8.28
C GLY A 132 6.00 -21.86 -7.83
N VAL A 133 5.06 -22.76 -7.49
CA VAL A 133 4.93 -24.10 -8.09
C VAL A 133 3.42 -24.43 -8.10
N SER A 134 2.72 -23.97 -9.13
CA SER A 134 1.59 -24.74 -9.62
C SER A 134 1.55 -24.58 -11.12
N GLU A 135 1.57 -25.70 -11.84
CA GLU A 135 1.07 -25.77 -13.21
C GLU A 135 -0.43 -25.43 -13.16
N ALA A 136 -0.76 -24.16 -12.99
CA ALA A 136 -2.13 -23.68 -12.99
C ALA A 136 -2.26 -22.65 -14.10
N VAL A 137 -2.57 -23.21 -15.27
CA VAL A 137 -3.32 -22.58 -16.36
C VAL A 137 -2.70 -21.28 -16.85
N LEU A 138 -1.92 -21.41 -17.93
CA LEU A 138 -1.85 -20.37 -18.95
C LEU A 138 -3.28 -19.96 -19.30
N GLY A 139 -3.79 -18.93 -18.62
CA GLY A 139 -4.97 -18.21 -19.01
C GLY A 139 -4.59 -17.48 -20.29
N ASN A 140 -4.70 -18.18 -21.42
CA ASN A 140 -4.61 -17.63 -22.77
C ASN A 140 -5.42 -16.34 -22.84
N GLY A 141 -4.77 -15.17 -22.73
CA GLY A 141 -5.38 -13.86 -22.94
C GLY A 141 -6.76 -13.69 -22.29
N VAL A 142 -6.98 -14.25 -21.09
CA VAL A 142 -8.32 -14.22 -20.48
C VAL A 142 -8.54 -12.85 -19.86
N THR A 143 -9.57 -12.19 -20.39
CA THR A 143 -10.17 -10.93 -19.95
C THR A 143 -10.22 -10.76 -18.42
N ASN A 144 -9.94 -9.54 -17.95
CA ASN A 144 -10.20 -9.09 -16.58
C ASN A 144 -11.58 -9.60 -16.07
N GLY A 145 -11.59 -10.37 -14.97
CA GLY A 145 -12.81 -10.68 -14.22
C GLY A 145 -13.30 -12.14 -14.19
N SER A 146 -12.40 -13.14 -14.30
CA SER A 146 -12.68 -14.53 -13.91
C SER A 146 -11.93 -14.85 -12.61
N SER A 147 -12.69 -15.07 -11.53
CA SER A 147 -12.26 -15.17 -10.12
C SER A 147 -11.56 -16.48 -9.73
N SER A 148 -10.83 -17.09 -10.65
CA SER A 148 -10.02 -18.28 -10.37
C SER A 148 -8.66 -18.11 -11.02
N GLY A 149 -7.62 -17.88 -10.21
CA GLY A 149 -6.22 -17.91 -10.68
C GLY A 149 -5.42 -16.61 -10.55
N VAL A 150 -5.93 -15.55 -9.91
CA VAL A 150 -5.10 -14.38 -9.60
C VAL A 150 -4.22 -14.70 -8.40
N GLU A 151 -2.90 -14.74 -8.60
CA GLU A 151 -1.93 -15.04 -7.54
C GLU A 151 -1.93 -13.98 -6.43
N ILE A 152 -1.55 -14.38 -5.22
CA ILE A 152 -1.26 -13.45 -4.13
C ILE A 152 0.07 -12.76 -4.42
N CYS A 153 0.02 -11.45 -4.68
CA CYS A 153 1.20 -10.62 -4.94
C CYS A 153 1.53 -9.72 -3.74
N VAL A 154 2.31 -10.25 -2.79
CA VAL A 154 2.83 -9.48 -1.65
C VAL A 154 4.34 -9.31 -1.83
N ILE A 155 4.84 -8.09 -1.73
CA ILE A 155 6.26 -7.75 -1.84
C ILE A 155 6.74 -7.22 -0.49
N ASP A 156 7.72 -7.87 0.11
CA ASP A 156 8.42 -7.32 1.26
C ASP A 156 9.54 -6.37 0.79
N ALA A 157 9.59 -5.18 1.38
CA ALA A 157 10.53 -4.14 0.97
C ALA A 157 11.99 -4.51 1.28
N ASP A 158 12.28 -5.28 2.34
CA ASP A 158 13.65 -5.73 2.61
C ASP A 158 14.07 -6.82 1.60
N ASP A 159 13.15 -7.72 1.22
CA ASP A 159 13.37 -8.73 0.18
C ASP A 159 13.58 -8.07 -1.20
N LEU A 160 12.77 -7.05 -1.54
CA LEU A 160 12.95 -6.24 -2.77
C LEU A 160 14.30 -5.53 -2.81
N LEU A 161 14.75 -4.96 -1.69
CA LEU A 161 16.06 -4.28 -1.63
C LEU A 161 17.25 -5.25 -1.64
N ASP A 162 17.06 -6.49 -1.20
CA ASP A 162 18.06 -7.56 -1.30
C ASP A 162 18.20 -8.09 -2.73
N ASN A 163 17.09 -8.30 -3.43
CA ASN A 163 17.07 -8.86 -4.78
C ASN A 163 16.07 -8.12 -5.71
N PRO A 164 16.37 -6.88 -6.16
CA PRO A 164 15.43 -6.11 -6.95
C PRO A 164 15.05 -6.77 -8.27
N SER A 165 16.03 -7.30 -9.02
CA SER A 165 15.77 -7.92 -10.32
C SER A 165 14.88 -9.15 -10.18
N GLY A 166 15.18 -10.05 -9.24
CA GLY A 166 14.38 -11.25 -9.07
C GLY A 166 12.96 -10.93 -8.62
N ILE A 167 12.78 -10.00 -7.67
CA ILE A 167 11.46 -9.65 -7.15
C ILE A 167 10.62 -8.94 -8.22
N ILE A 168 11.21 -8.02 -8.98
CA ILE A 168 10.51 -7.33 -10.08
C ILE A 168 10.19 -8.29 -11.22
N GLU A 169 11.07 -9.23 -11.55
CA GLU A 169 10.80 -10.28 -12.54
C GLU A 169 9.63 -11.18 -12.11
N ALA A 170 9.60 -11.61 -10.84
CA ALA A 170 8.49 -12.38 -10.27
C ALA A 170 7.18 -11.58 -10.27
N TYR A 171 7.24 -10.30 -9.91
CA TYR A 171 6.10 -9.37 -9.99
C TYR A 171 5.55 -9.24 -11.41
N CYS A 172 6.43 -9.03 -12.39
CA CYS A 172 6.08 -8.95 -13.81
C CYS A 172 5.39 -10.23 -14.30
N LYS A 173 5.94 -11.40 -13.94
CA LYS A 173 5.33 -12.70 -14.26
C LYS A 173 3.91 -12.83 -13.68
N SER A 174 3.71 -12.43 -12.42
CA SER A 174 2.42 -12.55 -11.72
C SER A 174 1.34 -11.60 -12.30
N THR A 175 1.77 -10.41 -12.73
CA THR A 175 0.88 -9.37 -13.27
C THR A 175 0.68 -9.44 -14.78
N GLY A 176 1.43 -10.28 -15.49
CA GLY A 176 1.44 -10.35 -16.95
C GLY A 176 2.16 -9.17 -17.63
N ILE A 177 2.91 -8.37 -16.87
CA ILE A 177 3.75 -7.30 -17.41
C ILE A 177 5.02 -7.94 -17.97
N LYS A 178 5.44 -7.55 -19.18
CA LYS A 178 6.72 -7.99 -19.73
C LYS A 178 7.86 -7.42 -18.89
N TYR A 179 8.69 -8.28 -18.30
CA TYR A 179 9.88 -7.85 -17.59
C TYR A 179 10.93 -7.31 -18.57
N GLU A 180 11.51 -6.16 -18.23
CA GLU A 180 12.66 -5.56 -18.91
C GLU A 180 13.64 -5.06 -17.84
N PRO A 181 14.94 -5.44 -17.87
CA PRO A 181 15.92 -5.01 -16.86
C PRO A 181 15.99 -3.49 -16.67
N GLU A 182 15.69 -2.73 -17.72
CA GLU A 182 15.65 -1.27 -17.75
C GLU A 182 14.60 -0.67 -16.78
N MET A 183 13.61 -1.45 -16.34
CA MET A 183 12.64 -1.04 -15.31
C MET A 183 13.30 -0.66 -13.98
N LEU A 184 14.53 -1.11 -13.73
CA LEU A 184 15.30 -0.80 -12.53
C LEU A 184 16.15 0.47 -12.67
N THR A 185 16.14 1.14 -13.82
CA THR A 185 17.04 2.29 -14.10
C THR A 185 16.25 3.47 -14.66
N TRP A 186 16.49 4.66 -14.12
CA TRP A 186 15.83 5.90 -14.54
C TRP A 186 16.79 7.09 -14.63
N ASP A 187 18.03 6.85 -15.08
CA ASP A 187 19.09 7.86 -15.18
C ASP A 187 19.04 8.73 -16.45
N THR A 188 17.87 9.30 -16.77
CA THR A 188 17.73 10.26 -17.88
C THR A 188 17.18 11.59 -17.37
N GLU A 189 17.59 12.70 -18.00
CA GLU A 189 17.08 14.02 -17.67
C GLU A 189 15.55 14.09 -17.79
N GLU A 190 14.99 13.40 -18.78
CA GLU A 190 13.54 13.30 -18.94
C GLU A 190 12.86 12.60 -17.77
N HIS A 191 13.40 11.45 -17.31
CA HIS A 191 12.86 10.75 -16.15
C HIS A 191 12.93 11.60 -14.89
N HIS A 192 14.06 12.26 -14.64
CA HIS A 192 14.23 13.13 -13.48
C HIS A 192 13.30 14.36 -13.53
N ARG A 193 13.12 14.99 -14.70
CA ARG A 193 12.17 16.08 -14.88
C ARG A 193 10.74 15.62 -14.59
N TYR A 194 10.31 14.53 -15.23
CA TYR A 194 8.98 13.98 -15.05
C TYR A 194 8.68 13.60 -13.59
N ALA A 195 9.63 12.95 -12.91
CA ALA A 195 9.49 12.60 -11.50
C ALA A 195 9.35 13.84 -10.60
N LYS A 196 10.18 14.88 -10.80
CA LYS A 196 10.09 16.13 -10.03
C LYS A 196 8.74 16.83 -10.21
N GLU A 197 8.25 16.91 -11.44
CA GLU A 197 6.95 17.52 -11.76
C GLU A 197 5.80 16.71 -11.15
N THR A 198 5.82 15.38 -11.29
CA THR A 198 4.74 14.49 -10.81
C THR A 198 4.64 14.48 -9.28
N PHE A 199 5.79 14.49 -8.59
CA PHE A 199 5.84 14.38 -7.14
C PHE A 199 5.99 15.73 -6.42
N GLU A 200 5.85 16.86 -7.12
CA GLU A 200 6.06 18.19 -6.53
C GLU A 200 5.18 18.47 -5.30
N LYS A 201 3.96 17.90 -5.25
CA LYS A 201 3.04 18.06 -4.12
C LYS A 201 3.46 17.30 -2.85
N TRP A 202 4.49 16.47 -2.92
CA TRP A 202 4.94 15.56 -1.86
C TRP A 202 6.40 15.82 -1.46
N LYS A 203 6.81 17.10 -1.43
CA LYS A 203 8.16 17.54 -1.04
C LYS A 203 8.54 17.00 0.34
N GLY A 204 9.78 16.55 0.46
CA GLY A 204 10.31 15.99 1.71
C GLY A 204 9.94 14.53 1.99
N PHE A 205 9.05 13.91 1.20
CA PHE A 205 8.67 12.50 1.38
C PHE A 205 9.33 11.57 0.35
N HIS A 206 9.46 12.00 -0.91
CA HIS A 206 9.98 11.17 -2.00
C HIS A 206 11.38 11.57 -2.50
N GLU A 207 12.07 12.48 -1.80
CA GLU A 207 13.34 13.07 -2.25
C GLU A 207 14.42 12.02 -2.54
N ASP A 208 14.53 10.99 -1.70
CA ASP A 208 15.53 9.93 -1.90
C ASP A 208 15.30 9.18 -3.22
N ALA A 209 14.04 8.92 -3.58
CA ALA A 209 13.69 8.27 -4.84
C ALA A 209 13.87 9.22 -6.03
N ILE A 210 13.43 10.48 -5.92
CA ILE A 210 13.55 11.51 -6.97
C ILE A 210 15.01 11.78 -7.36
N ASN A 211 15.92 11.74 -6.38
CA ASN A 211 17.35 11.99 -6.58
C ASN A 211 18.15 10.70 -6.88
N SER A 212 17.51 9.53 -6.84
CA SER A 212 18.13 8.27 -7.24
C SER A 212 18.05 8.07 -8.76
N LYS A 213 18.84 7.12 -9.26
CA LYS A 213 18.97 6.81 -10.70
C LYS A 213 18.61 5.36 -11.04
N GLU A 214 18.50 4.52 -10.02
CA GLU A 214 18.33 3.08 -10.16
C GLU A 214 17.83 2.45 -8.86
N LEU A 215 17.21 1.28 -8.95
CA LEU A 215 16.98 0.35 -7.85
C LEU A 215 17.97 -0.82 -7.97
N LYS A 216 19.05 -0.75 -7.20
CA LYS A 216 20.06 -1.81 -7.13
C LYS A 216 20.04 -2.55 -5.79
N ALA A 217 20.50 -3.79 -5.82
CA ALA A 217 20.66 -4.60 -4.63
C ALA A 217 21.54 -3.87 -3.61
N ARG A 218 21.14 -3.88 -2.33
CA ARG A 218 21.94 -3.27 -1.27
C ARG A 218 23.28 -3.99 -1.13
N THR A 219 24.37 -3.22 -1.03
CA THR A 219 25.73 -3.77 -0.85
C THR A 219 25.96 -4.34 0.55
N HIS A 220 25.22 -3.85 1.54
CA HIS A 220 25.29 -4.30 2.93
C HIS A 220 23.89 -4.65 3.43
N LYS A 221 23.67 -5.94 3.68
CA LYS A 221 22.44 -6.40 4.33
C LYS A 221 22.39 -5.83 5.75
N LYS A 222 21.31 -5.14 6.09
CA LYS A 222 21.13 -4.59 7.43
C LYS A 222 20.78 -5.72 8.39
N THR A 223 21.67 -6.02 9.32
CA THR A 223 21.32 -6.84 10.49
C THR A 223 20.26 -6.10 11.30
N PRO A 224 19.10 -6.72 11.59
CA PRO A 224 18.09 -6.07 12.41
C PRO A 224 18.64 -5.79 13.81
N LYS A 225 18.53 -4.54 14.25
CA LYS A 225 18.86 -4.13 15.62
C LYS A 225 17.88 -4.75 16.62
N SER A 226 18.36 -5.00 17.84
CA SER A 226 17.51 -5.37 18.97
C SER A 226 16.55 -4.24 19.36
N GLU A 227 15.50 -4.57 20.11
CA GLU A 227 14.53 -3.58 20.58
C GLU A 227 15.19 -2.50 21.45
N ASP A 228 16.12 -2.90 22.33
CA ASP A 228 16.85 -1.97 23.21
C ASP A 228 17.74 -1.00 22.40
N GLU A 229 18.43 -1.49 21.37
CA GLU A 229 19.23 -0.64 20.49
C GLU A 229 18.37 0.35 19.69
N LEU A 230 17.20 -0.09 19.21
CA LEU A 230 16.26 0.77 18.50
C LEU A 230 15.67 1.83 19.43
N LEU A 231 15.24 1.44 20.63
CA LEU A 231 14.69 2.38 21.62
C LEU A 231 15.72 3.43 22.02
N LYS A 232 16.98 3.03 22.20
CA LYS A 232 18.09 3.95 22.46
C LYS A 232 18.27 4.94 21.30
N GLU A 233 18.36 4.45 20.06
CA GLU A 233 18.51 5.30 18.87
C GLU A 233 17.35 6.29 18.73
N TRP A 234 16.11 5.83 18.91
CA TRP A 234 14.94 6.69 18.83
C TRP A 234 14.89 7.71 19.96
N THR A 235 15.34 7.35 21.16
CA THR A 235 15.41 8.27 22.30
C THR A 235 16.44 9.37 22.05
N GLU A 236 17.62 9.00 21.53
CA GLU A 236 18.67 9.96 21.15
C GLU A 236 18.20 10.91 20.05
N LYS A 237 17.43 10.40 19.09
CA LYS A 237 17.03 11.16 17.89
C LYS A 237 15.74 11.99 18.08
N TYR A 238 14.78 11.46 18.81
CA TYR A 238 13.42 12.01 18.89
C TYR A 238 12.99 12.35 20.33
N GLY A 239 13.89 12.14 21.32
CA GLY A 239 13.55 12.27 22.73
C GLY A 239 12.72 11.10 23.25
N ALA A 240 12.53 11.06 24.58
CA ALA A 240 11.84 9.96 25.25
C ALA A 240 10.38 9.79 24.80
N GLU A 241 9.67 10.91 24.59
CA GLU A 241 8.27 10.88 24.14
C GLU A 241 8.14 10.35 22.71
N GLY A 242 8.96 10.87 21.77
CA GLY A 242 8.96 10.40 20.39
C GLY A 242 9.35 8.93 20.28
N ALA A 243 10.36 8.50 21.04
CA ALA A 243 10.75 7.09 21.11
C ALA A 243 9.63 6.19 21.63
N LYS A 244 8.90 6.63 22.67
CA LYS A 244 7.74 5.92 23.20
C LYS A 244 6.64 5.79 22.13
N ILE A 245 6.27 6.88 21.47
CA ILE A 245 5.24 6.88 20.41
C ILE A 245 5.63 5.90 19.30
N ILE A 246 6.86 5.99 18.79
CA ILE A 246 7.36 5.10 17.74
C ILE A 246 7.30 3.65 18.20
N ASN A 247 7.81 3.35 19.38
CA ASN A 247 7.87 1.99 19.91
C ASN A 247 6.48 1.38 20.10
N ASP A 248 5.54 2.13 20.68
CA ASP A 248 4.18 1.66 20.89
C ASP A 248 3.49 1.38 19.55
N SER A 249 3.59 2.28 18.59
CA SER A 249 3.02 2.06 17.25
C SER A 249 3.70 0.89 16.52
N VAL A 250 5.01 0.65 16.71
CA VAL A 250 5.68 -0.54 16.16
C VAL A 250 5.08 -1.82 16.72
N LYS A 251 4.87 -1.88 18.03
CA LYS A 251 4.28 -3.05 18.71
C LYS A 251 2.85 -3.32 18.24
N GLU A 252 2.06 -2.28 18.04
CA GLU A 252 0.68 -2.41 17.54
C GLU A 252 0.61 -2.97 16.10
N ASN A 253 1.65 -2.77 15.28
CA ASN A 253 1.59 -3.09 13.86
C ASN A 253 2.44 -4.31 13.44
N VAL A 254 3.35 -4.79 14.30
CA VAL A 254 4.30 -5.87 13.93
C VAL A 254 3.61 -7.18 13.59
N GLU A 255 2.57 -7.57 14.34
CA GLU A 255 1.83 -8.81 14.09
C GLU A 255 1.12 -8.81 12.74
N HIS A 256 0.58 -7.65 12.33
CA HIS A 256 -0.06 -7.48 11.02
C HIS A 256 0.95 -7.60 9.88
N TYR A 257 2.15 -7.02 10.05
CA TYR A 257 3.26 -7.18 9.10
C TYR A 257 3.70 -8.64 8.99
N GLU A 258 3.98 -9.32 10.11
CA GLU A 258 4.45 -10.70 10.10
C GLU A 258 3.41 -11.67 9.52
N TYR A 259 2.12 -11.40 9.71
CA TYR A 259 1.04 -12.13 9.04
C TYR A 259 1.12 -11.99 7.51
N LEU A 260 1.18 -10.76 7.00
CA LEU A 260 1.24 -10.50 5.55
C LEU A 260 2.55 -11.04 4.93
N LYS A 261 3.65 -10.99 5.68
CA LYS A 261 4.97 -11.47 5.24
C LYS A 261 5.01 -12.96 4.90
N GLN A 262 4.12 -13.76 5.50
CA GLN A 262 3.97 -15.19 5.17
C GLN A 262 3.57 -15.42 3.71
N PHE A 263 2.95 -14.42 3.08
CA PHE A 263 2.51 -14.45 1.68
C PHE A 263 3.45 -13.71 0.72
N ALA A 264 4.54 -13.12 1.24
CA ALA A 264 5.48 -12.35 0.43
C ALA A 264 6.21 -13.23 -0.57
N ILE A 265 6.57 -12.67 -1.73
CA ILE A 265 7.42 -13.31 -2.72
C ILE A 265 8.73 -13.79 -2.05
N LYS A 266 9.09 -15.05 -2.32
CA LYS A 266 10.24 -15.80 -1.85
C LYS A 266 11.00 -16.26 -3.09
N LEU A 267 12.28 -15.90 -3.14
CA LEU A 267 13.24 -16.25 -4.19
C LEU A 267 14.48 -16.87 -3.55
#